data_AF-A0A3D3ERL1-F1
#
_entry.id   AF-A0A3D3ERL1-F1
#
_cell.length_a   1.000
_cell.length_b   1.000
_cell.length_c   1.000
_cell.angle_alpha   90.00
_cell.angle_beta   90.00
_cell.angle_gamma   90.00
#
_symmetry.space_group_name_H-M   'P 1'
#
loop_
_entity.id
_entity.type
_entity.pdbx_description
1 polymer ?
#
loop_
_entity_poly.entity_id
_entity_poly.type
_entity_poly.pdbx_seq_one_letter_code
_entity_poly.pdbx_strand_id
1 'polypeptide(L)' 'KNIDKTFIQSKMLNVSKGPAVHSLRAQADKQEYTDSMRKVLENTPNLT' A
#
# COMPACT_ATOMS: atom_id res chain seq x y z
N LYS A 1 -2.22 -1.87 -5.00
CA LYS A 1 -3.67 -2.17 -4.94
C LYS A 1 -4.22 -2.26 -3.51
N ASN A 2 -3.65 -3.03 -2.58
CA ASN A 2 -4.17 -3.04 -1.19
C ASN A 2 -3.81 -1.76 -0.42
N ILE A 3 -2.58 -1.24 -0.60
CA ILE A 3 -2.17 0.05 -0.04
C ILE A 3 -3.04 1.21 -0.53
N ASP A 4 -3.55 1.14 -1.77
CA ASP A 4 -4.43 2.15 -2.39
C ASP A 4 -5.90 2.04 -1.92
N LYS A 5 -6.26 0.95 -1.24
CA LYS A 5 -7.61 0.79 -0.67
C LYS A 5 -7.68 1.25 0.77
N THR A 6 -6.56 1.15 1.49
CA THR A 6 -6.49 1.43 2.93
C THR A 6 -5.61 2.63 3.26
N PHE A 7 -5.27 3.45 2.25
CA PHE A 7 -4.45 4.64 2.45
C PHE A 7 -5.20 5.66 3.31
N ILE A 8 -4.54 6.10 4.38
CA ILE A 8 -5.01 7.21 5.22
C ILE A 8 -4.30 8.49 4.79
N GLN A 9 -2.98 8.40 4.55
CA GLN A 9 -2.16 9.55 4.20
C GLN A 9 -1.07 9.13 3.22
N SER A 10 -0.90 9.88 2.13
CA SER A 10 0.23 9.74 1.23
C SER A 10 1.08 11.01 1.25
N LYS A 11 2.39 10.84 1.18
CA LYS A 11 3.36 11.93 1.09
C LYS A 11 4.49 11.55 0.15
N MET A 12 4.83 12.47 -0.75
CA MET A 12 6.00 12.34 -1.60
C MET A 12 7.26 12.71 -0.81
N LEU A 13 8.20 11.77 -0.75
CA LEU A 13 9.51 11.96 -0.16
C LEU A 13 10.49 12.49 -1.19
N ASN A 14 11.52 13.21 -0.73
CA ASN A 14 12.63 13.74 -1.53
C ASN A 14 12.23 14.72 -2.64
N VAL A 15 11.08 15.41 -2.51
CA VAL A 15 10.58 16.37 -3.52
C VAL A 15 11.65 17.38 -3.93
N SER A 16 12.45 17.85 -2.97
CA SER A 16 13.52 18.84 -3.16
C SER A 16 14.85 18.29 -3.72
N LYS A 17 15.03 16.97 -3.86
CA LYS A 17 16.28 16.36 -4.36
C LYS A 17 16.23 15.94 -5.84
N GLY A 18 15.17 16.33 -6.55
CA GLY A 18 14.99 16.07 -7.98
C GLY A 18 14.20 14.78 -8.28
N PRO A 19 13.58 14.69 -9.48
CA PRO A 19 12.57 13.68 -9.80
C PRO A 19 13.09 12.24 -9.77
N ALA A 20 14.39 12.03 -10.01
CA ALA A 20 15.00 10.69 -10.03
C ALA A 20 15.00 10.00 -8.66
N VAL A 21 14.87 10.76 -7.55
CA VAL A 21 14.92 10.22 -6.18
C VAL A 21 13.60 10.39 -5.42
N HIS A 22 12.55 10.83 -6.12
CA HIS A 22 11.22 10.92 -5.54
C HIS A 22 10.73 9.54 -5.14
N SER A 23 10.14 9.42 -3.95
CA SER A 23 9.58 8.15 -3.46
C SER A 23 8.24 8.40 -2.81
N LEU A 24 7.23 7.61 -3.16
CA LEU A 24 5.91 7.72 -2.55
C LEU A 24 5.90 6.96 -1.22
N ARG A 25 5.52 7.63 -0.14
CA ARG A 25 5.22 6.98 1.14
C ARG A 25 3.73 7.09 1.43
N ALA A 26 3.07 5.95 1.60
CA ALA A 26 1.69 5.88 2.04
C ALA A 26 1.63 5.25 3.44
N GLN A 27 0.86 5.85 4.33
CA GLN A 27 0.40 5.25 5.59
C GLN A 27 -0.96 4.62 5.33
N ALA A 28 -1.11 3.38 5.77
CA ALA A 28 -2.31 2.61 5.62
C ALA A 28 -2.83 2.13 7.00
N ASP A 29 -4.14 1.97 7.12
CA ASP A 29 -4.72 1.36 8.31
C ASP A 29 -4.28 -0.10 8.43
N LYS A 30 -3.77 -0.50 9.60
CA LYS A 30 -3.17 -1.81 9.80
C LYS A 30 -4.22 -2.93 9.79
N GLN A 31 -5.43 -2.65 10.28
CA GLN A 31 -6.51 -3.62 10.40
C GLN A 31 -7.17 -3.85 9.04
N GLU A 32 -7.57 -2.78 8.35
CA GLU A 32 -8.12 -2.90 7.00
C GLU A 32 -7.11 -3.51 6.02
N TYR A 33 -5.82 -3.16 6.14
CA TYR A 33 -4.78 -3.73 5.28
C TYR A 33 -4.69 -5.24 5.46
N THR A 34 -4.74 -5.72 6.70
CA THR A 34 -4.68 -7.15 7.03
C THR A 34 -5.90 -7.90 6.51
N ASP A 35 -7.10 -7.35 6.69
CA ASP A 35 -8.33 -7.97 6.20
C ASP A 35 -8.39 -8.02 4.67
N SER A 36 -7.93 -6.96 4.00
CA SER A 36 -7.83 -6.94 2.53
C SER A 36 -6.82 -7.97 2.01
N MET A 37 -5.67 -8.13 2.68
CA MET A 37 -4.65 -9.10 2.33
C MET A 37 -5.15 -10.54 2.55
N ARG A 38 -5.85 -10.80 3.66
CA ARG A 38 -6.45 -12.11 3.93
C ARG A 38 -7.46 -12.49 2.85
N LYS A 39 -8.38 -11.58 2.50
CA LYS A 39 -9.32 -11.79 1.39
C LYS A 39 -8.64 -12.08 0.06
N VAL A 40 -7.52 -11.40 -0.24
CA VAL A 40 -6.78 -11.63 -1.49
C VAL A 40 -6.15 -13.02 -1.49
N LEU A 41 -5.56 -13.46 -0.38
CA LEU A 41 -4.98 -14.80 -0.26
C LEU A 41 -6.04 -15.90 -0.36
N GLU A 42 -7.17 -15.74 0.33
CA GLU A 42 -8.31 -16.68 0.28
C GLU A 42 -8.92 -16.81 -1.12
N ASN A 43 -8.89 -15.73 -1.91
CA ASN A 43 -9.40 -15.72 -3.29
C ASN A 43 -8.31 -16.00 -4.33
N THR A 44 -7.08 -16.34 -3.93
CA THR A 44 -6.01 -16.67 -4.89
C THR A 44 -6.14 -18.15 -5.27
N PRO A 45 -6.52 -18.47 -6.52
CA PRO A 45 -6.67 -19.87 -6.95
C PRO A 45 -5.32 -20.59 -6.92
N ASN A 46 -5.33 -21.85 -6.48
CA ASN A 46 -4.17 -22.74 -6.32
C ASN A 46 -3.22 -22.40 -5.15
N LEU A 47 -3.67 -21.61 -4.18
CA LEU A 47 -3.00 -21.47 -2.90
C LEU A 47 -3.59 -22.51 -1.94
N THR A 48 -2.84 -23.59 -1.68
CA THR A 48 -3.26 -24.73 -0.82
C THR A 48 -2.35 -24.83 0.39
#